data_AF-A0AAE1XVD9-F1
#
_entry.id   AF-A0AAE1XVD9-F1
#
_cell.length_a   1.000
_cell.length_b   1.000
_cell.length_c   1.000
_cell.angle_alpha   90.00
_cell.angle_beta   90.00
_cell.angle_gamma   90.00
#
_symmetry.space_group_name_H-M   'P 1'
#
loop_
_entity.id
_entity.type
_entity.pdbx_description
1 polymer ?
#
loop_
_entity_poly.entity_id
_entity_poly.type
_entity_poly.pdbx_seq_one_letter_code
_entity_poly.pdbx_strand_id
1 'polypeptide(L)'
;MSLNSGDMEIKFSWVLTRDRPKGKETVKFERSVDPLDLPNSSEVEGVLNGSFSSFRTFNIYPRFFRVTGSGEVRPFAMEVNDVSADLILHHGSSEWWSFHDINSLDAYGCGGLSGPMAVIVSEETPQGFLGETLSKFSIWGLYITFVLAVGRFIRLQCSDLRMRIPYENLPLCDRLIAICEDIYAARAEGELGVEEILYWTLVKIYRSPHMLLEYTNTD
;
A
#
# COMPACT_ATOMS: atom_id res chain seq x y z
N MET A 1 39.59 -31.21 -13.12
CA MET A 1 38.17 -31.61 -13.18
C MET A 1 37.68 -31.24 -14.57
N SER A 2 37.35 -32.20 -15.44
CA SER A 2 36.91 -31.88 -16.81
C SER A 2 35.44 -31.51 -16.79
N LEU A 3 35.12 -30.25 -17.06
CA LEU A 3 33.79 -29.80 -17.43
C LEU A 3 33.47 -30.44 -18.79
N ASN A 4 32.61 -31.45 -18.75
CA ASN A 4 32.03 -32.03 -19.95
C ASN A 4 31.41 -30.88 -20.78
N SER A 5 31.46 -30.94 -22.12
CA SER A 5 30.98 -29.89 -23.04
C SER A 5 29.44 -29.72 -23.05
N GLY A 6 28.81 -29.83 -21.88
CA GLY A 6 27.42 -29.50 -21.63
C GLY A 6 27.34 -28.04 -21.23
N ASP A 7 26.48 -27.32 -21.96
CA ASP A 7 26.07 -25.92 -21.83
C ASP A 7 26.46 -25.26 -20.49
N MET A 8 27.58 -24.52 -20.51
CA MET A 8 27.98 -23.70 -19.36
C MET A 8 27.05 -22.49 -19.29
N GLU A 9 26.40 -22.28 -18.15
CA GLU A 9 25.50 -21.16 -17.94
C GLU A 9 26.03 -20.26 -16.80
N ILE A 10 26.21 -18.97 -17.08
CA ILE A 10 26.50 -17.97 -16.05
C ILE A 10 25.21 -17.21 -15.76
N LYS A 11 24.81 -17.18 -14.47
CA LYS A 11 23.67 -16.38 -13.98
C LYS A 11 24.16 -15.29 -13.06
N PHE A 12 23.57 -14.12 -13.19
CA PHE A 12 23.69 -13.08 -12.17
C PHE A 12 22.32 -12.82 -11.56
N SER A 13 22.31 -12.42 -10.30
CA SER A 13 21.10 -11.98 -9.64
C SER A 13 21.35 -10.79 -8.74
N TRP A 14 20.42 -9.84 -8.78
CA TRP A 14 20.36 -8.71 -7.87
C TRP A 14 19.13 -8.86 -6.99
N VAL A 15 19.33 -8.79 -5.67
CA VAL A 15 18.26 -8.78 -4.69
C VAL A 15 18.20 -7.40 -4.08
N LEU A 16 17.10 -6.70 -4.31
CA LEU A 16 16.87 -5.35 -3.81
C LEU A 16 15.80 -5.40 -2.73
N THR A 17 16.12 -4.86 -1.56
CA THR A 17 15.21 -4.80 -0.42
C THR A 17 14.88 -3.34 -0.09
N ARG A 18 13.59 -3.05 0.05
CA ARG A 18 13.05 -1.74 0.43
C ARG A 18 11.81 -1.87 1.30
N ASP A 19 11.51 -0.86 2.08
CA ASP A 19 10.43 -0.92 3.09
C ASP A 19 9.00 -0.98 2.51
N ARG A 20 8.84 -0.54 1.25
CA ARG A 20 7.56 -0.39 0.54
C ARG A 20 7.70 -0.76 -0.93
N PRO A 21 6.62 -1.22 -1.60
CA PRO A 21 5.27 -1.44 -1.08
C PRO A 21 5.21 -2.71 -0.21
N LYS A 22 4.23 -2.75 0.72
CA LYS A 22 4.08 -3.88 1.64
C LYS A 22 3.66 -5.14 0.88
N GLY A 23 4.28 -6.27 1.22
CA GLY A 23 4.11 -7.55 0.51
C GLY A 23 4.95 -7.68 -0.76
N LYS A 24 5.74 -6.66 -1.12
CA LYS A 24 6.74 -6.70 -2.20
C LYS A 24 7.99 -5.91 -1.82
N GLU A 25 8.45 -6.10 -0.58
CA GLU A 25 9.62 -5.43 -0.01
C GLU A 25 10.92 -5.88 -0.68
N THR A 26 10.99 -7.16 -1.07
CA THR A 26 12.16 -7.73 -1.73
C THR A 26 11.83 -8.04 -3.18
N VAL A 27 12.64 -7.52 -4.10
CA VAL A 27 12.53 -7.78 -5.53
C VAL A 27 13.83 -8.39 -6.03
N LYS A 28 13.73 -9.52 -6.74
CA LYS A 28 14.86 -10.20 -7.37
C LYS A 28 14.85 -9.92 -8.87
N PHE A 29 16.00 -9.53 -9.40
CA PHE A 29 16.27 -9.54 -10.83
C PHE A 29 17.30 -10.63 -11.12
N GLU A 30 17.07 -11.42 -12.16
CA GLU A 30 17.94 -12.51 -12.57
C GLU A 30 17.98 -12.56 -14.09
N ARG A 31 19.17 -12.71 -14.66
CA ARG A 31 19.37 -12.96 -16.09
C ARG A 31 20.55 -13.90 -16.26
N SER A 32 20.45 -14.75 -17.27
CA SER A 32 21.55 -15.59 -17.75
C SER A 32 22.31 -14.83 -18.83
N VAL A 33 23.62 -14.95 -18.83
CA VAL A 33 24.47 -14.38 -19.88
C VAL A 33 24.20 -15.10 -21.19
N ASP A 34 24.12 -14.36 -22.30
CA ASP A 34 23.85 -14.95 -23.60
C ASP A 34 24.98 -15.91 -24.02
N PRO A 35 24.68 -17.03 -24.71
CA PRO A 35 25.68 -18.00 -25.18
C PRO A 35 26.82 -17.41 -26.01
N LEU A 36 26.59 -16.27 -26.64
CA LEU A 36 27.59 -15.56 -27.45
C LEU A 36 28.61 -14.78 -26.61
N ASP A 37 28.23 -14.38 -25.39
CA ASP A 37 29.04 -13.56 -24.47
C ASP A 37 29.65 -14.39 -23.32
N LEU A 38 29.40 -15.70 -23.33
CA LEU A 38 29.97 -16.67 -22.41
C LEU A 38 31.46 -16.90 -22.72
N PRO A 39 32.31 -17.04 -21.68
CA PRO A 39 33.71 -17.38 -21.87
C PRO A 39 33.87 -18.82 -22.39
N ASN A 40 35.01 -19.10 -23.01
CA ASN A 40 35.35 -20.45 -23.41
C ASN A 40 35.47 -21.36 -22.17
N SER A 41 34.80 -22.52 -22.21
CA SER A 41 34.85 -23.49 -21.10
C SER A 41 36.28 -23.89 -20.72
N SER A 42 37.17 -24.04 -21.71
CA SER A 42 38.59 -24.37 -21.48
C SER A 42 39.36 -23.28 -20.72
N GLU A 43 39.01 -22.00 -20.90
CA GLU A 43 39.62 -20.90 -20.15
C GLU A 43 39.18 -20.95 -18.69
N VAL A 44 37.89 -21.19 -18.45
CA VAL A 44 37.33 -21.31 -17.10
C VAL A 44 37.91 -22.53 -16.38
N GLU A 45 38.01 -23.68 -17.05
CA GLU A 45 38.72 -24.87 -16.53
C GLU A 45 40.18 -24.56 -16.20
N GLY A 46 40.86 -23.82 -17.07
CA GLY A 46 42.25 -23.42 -16.85
C GLY A 46 42.39 -22.50 -15.64
N VAL A 47 41.43 -21.60 -15.39
CA VAL A 47 41.41 -20.76 -14.18
C VAL A 47 41.19 -21.60 -12.93
N LEU A 48 40.24 -22.53 -12.96
CA LEU A 48 39.95 -23.43 -11.83
C LEU A 48 41.11 -24.38 -11.50
N ASN A 49 41.82 -24.88 -12.52
CA ASN A 49 43.00 -25.73 -12.34
C ASN A 49 44.27 -24.92 -11.97
N GLY A 50 44.21 -23.58 -11.96
CA GLY A 50 45.34 -22.69 -11.64
C GLY A 50 46.33 -22.44 -12.79
N SER A 51 46.01 -22.87 -14.02
CA SER A 51 46.81 -22.58 -15.22
C SER A 51 46.66 -21.14 -15.69
N PHE A 52 45.49 -20.54 -15.47
CA PHE A 52 45.19 -19.13 -15.73
C PHE A 52 44.75 -18.45 -14.43
N SER A 53 44.91 -17.14 -14.34
CA SER A 53 44.46 -16.36 -13.17
C SER A 53 43.04 -15.80 -13.34
N SER A 54 42.58 -15.60 -14.58
CA SER A 54 41.33 -14.90 -14.87
C SER A 54 40.74 -15.24 -16.22
N PHE A 55 39.42 -15.06 -16.35
CA PHE A 55 38.70 -15.12 -17.63
C PHE A 55 37.79 -13.89 -17.80
N ARG A 56 37.48 -13.56 -19.04
CA ARG A 56 36.67 -12.39 -19.41
C ARG A 56 35.28 -12.82 -19.84
N THR A 57 34.26 -12.10 -19.40
CA THR A 57 32.88 -12.27 -19.86
C THR A 57 32.25 -10.91 -20.18
N PHE A 58 31.43 -10.89 -21.22
CA PHE A 58 30.84 -9.66 -21.75
C PHE A 58 29.35 -9.60 -21.41
N ASN A 59 28.79 -8.38 -21.44
CA ASN A 59 27.35 -8.10 -21.29
C ASN A 59 26.67 -8.89 -20.15
N ILE A 60 27.35 -8.99 -19.01
CA ILE A 60 26.93 -9.85 -17.90
C ILE A 60 25.58 -9.38 -17.38
N TYR A 61 25.43 -8.08 -17.12
CA TYR A 61 24.22 -7.49 -16.57
C TYR A 61 24.06 -6.01 -16.96
N PRO A 62 22.82 -5.47 -16.95
CA PRO A 62 22.59 -4.08 -17.30
C PRO A 62 22.99 -3.17 -16.15
N ARG A 63 23.69 -2.06 -16.45
CA ARG A 63 24.19 -1.15 -15.41
C ARG A 63 23.09 -0.36 -14.68
N PHE A 64 22.00 -0.06 -15.37
CA PHE A 64 20.94 0.80 -14.87
C PHE A 64 19.64 0.02 -14.64
N PHE A 65 19.15 0.07 -13.41
CA PHE A 65 17.91 -0.58 -12.99
C PHE A 65 16.86 0.46 -12.58
N ARG A 66 15.61 0.22 -12.98
CA ARG A 66 14.44 0.93 -12.49
C ARG A 66 13.65 0.01 -11.56
N VAL A 67 13.50 0.42 -10.31
CA VAL A 67 12.61 -0.26 -9.34
C VAL A 67 11.29 0.49 -9.32
N THR A 68 10.22 -0.15 -9.81
CA THR A 68 8.91 0.48 -9.93
C THR A 68 8.21 0.58 -8.58
N GLY A 69 7.28 1.53 -8.43
CA GLY A 69 6.39 1.62 -7.27
C GLY A 69 5.55 0.35 -7.03
N SER A 70 5.34 -0.47 -8.08
CA SER A 70 4.58 -1.72 -8.02
C SER A 70 5.36 -2.94 -7.50
N GLY A 71 6.67 -2.81 -7.26
CA GLY A 71 7.53 -3.91 -6.79
C GLY A 71 8.13 -4.77 -7.91
N GLU A 72 8.45 -4.16 -9.05
CA GLU A 72 9.14 -4.82 -10.16
C GLU A 72 10.49 -4.14 -10.41
N VAL A 73 11.46 -4.91 -10.90
CA VAL A 73 12.76 -4.39 -11.36
C VAL A 73 12.78 -4.51 -12.87
N ARG A 74 13.04 -3.40 -13.55
CA ARG A 74 13.16 -3.35 -15.01
C ARG A 74 14.52 -2.77 -15.37
N PRO A 75 15.30 -3.42 -16.26
CA PRO A 75 16.49 -2.78 -16.80
C PRO A 75 16.08 -1.61 -17.70
N PHE A 76 16.90 -0.58 -17.76
CA PHE A 76 16.74 0.45 -18.79
C PHE A 76 17.17 -0.13 -20.14
N ALA A 77 16.38 0.10 -21.19
CA ALA A 77 16.54 -0.53 -22.51
C ALA A 77 17.75 -0.04 -23.34
N MET A 78 18.74 0.60 -22.72
CA MET A 78 19.97 1.00 -23.41
C MET A 78 21.03 -0.09 -23.21
N GLU A 79 21.04 -1.08 -24.11
CA GLU A 79 22.02 -2.18 -24.18
C GLU A 79 23.48 -1.69 -24.32
N VAL A 80 23.67 -0.41 -24.66
CA VAL A 80 24.98 0.22 -24.89
C VAL A 80 25.86 0.27 -23.63
N ASN A 81 25.30 0.01 -22.44
CA ASN A 81 26.00 0.18 -21.16
C ASN A 81 26.03 -1.10 -20.28
N ASP A 82 25.83 -2.28 -20.85
CA ASP A 82 25.93 -3.53 -20.09
C ASP A 82 27.37 -3.75 -19.56
N VAL A 83 27.44 -4.35 -18.37
CA VAL A 83 28.69 -4.51 -17.62
C VAL A 83 29.44 -5.72 -18.13
N SER A 84 30.69 -5.51 -18.55
CA SER A 84 31.64 -6.57 -18.92
C SER A 84 32.75 -6.60 -17.88
N ALA A 85 33.21 -7.79 -17.50
CA ALA A 85 34.16 -7.92 -16.40
C ALA A 85 35.16 -9.05 -16.57
N ASP A 86 36.31 -8.85 -15.92
CA ASP A 86 37.31 -9.89 -15.68
C ASP A 86 37.07 -10.52 -14.31
N LEU A 87 36.88 -11.85 -14.31
CA LEU A 87 36.73 -12.66 -13.11
C LEU A 87 38.07 -13.31 -12.81
N ILE A 88 38.67 -12.95 -11.66
CA ILE A 88 40.00 -13.42 -11.25
C ILE A 88 39.85 -14.33 -10.04
N LEU A 89 40.44 -15.52 -10.10
CA LEU A 89 40.48 -16.47 -8.98
C LEU A 89 41.80 -16.32 -8.22
N HIS A 90 41.73 -15.95 -6.95
CA HIS A 90 42.90 -15.79 -6.09
C HIS A 90 43.18 -17.07 -5.32
N HIS A 91 44.26 -17.75 -5.71
CA HIS A 91 44.77 -18.96 -5.05
C HIS A 91 45.69 -18.59 -3.87
N GLY A 92 45.11 -18.01 -2.81
CA GLY A 92 45.81 -17.62 -1.59
C GLY A 92 45.69 -18.64 -0.46
N SER A 93 45.71 -18.17 0.81
CA SER A 93 45.37 -19.01 1.98
C SER A 93 43.90 -19.45 2.00
N SER A 94 43.06 -18.78 1.21
CA SER A 94 41.67 -19.13 0.95
C SER A 94 41.36 -18.73 -0.49
N GLU A 95 40.63 -19.57 -1.21
CA GLU A 95 40.25 -19.30 -2.59
C GLU A 95 39.04 -18.36 -2.63
N TRP A 96 39.13 -17.29 -3.42
CA TRP A 96 38.03 -16.33 -3.60
C TRP A 96 38.10 -15.66 -4.98
N TRP A 97 36.95 -15.15 -5.44
CA TRP A 97 36.81 -14.49 -6.74
C TRP A 97 36.80 -12.97 -6.58
N SER A 98 37.58 -12.27 -7.39
CA SER A 98 37.43 -10.82 -7.58
C SER A 98 36.77 -10.51 -8.93
N PHE A 99 35.84 -9.56 -8.91
CA PHE A 99 35.16 -9.06 -10.10
C PHE A 99 35.73 -7.69 -10.47
N HIS A 100 36.20 -7.54 -11.70
CA HIS A 100 36.77 -6.29 -12.21
C HIS A 100 35.98 -5.78 -13.43
N ASP A 101 35.20 -4.71 -13.26
CA ASP A 101 34.44 -4.05 -14.33
C ASP A 101 35.39 -3.37 -15.32
N ILE A 102 35.35 -3.82 -16.58
CA ILE A 102 36.19 -3.30 -17.69
C ILE A 102 35.61 -2.01 -18.25
N ASN A 103 34.29 -1.85 -18.17
CA ASN A 103 33.55 -0.72 -18.68
C ASN A 103 33.16 0.24 -17.54
N SER A 104 33.98 0.30 -16.48
CA SER A 104 33.66 1.14 -15.32
C SER A 104 33.51 2.59 -15.76
N LEU A 105 32.32 3.17 -15.59
CA LEU A 105 32.19 4.61 -15.67
C LEU A 105 32.99 5.20 -14.51
N ASP A 106 33.86 6.17 -14.82
CA ASP A 106 34.44 7.10 -13.84
C ASP A 106 33.33 8.01 -13.26
N ALA A 107 32.32 7.37 -12.67
CA ALA A 107 31.29 8.04 -11.92
C ALA A 107 31.98 8.66 -10.71
N TYR A 108 31.94 9.99 -10.64
CA TYR A 108 32.57 10.90 -9.68
C TYR A 108 32.47 10.52 -8.18
N GLY A 109 31.76 9.44 -7.80
CA GLY A 109 31.59 8.96 -6.43
C GLY A 109 32.37 7.69 -6.04
N CYS A 110 32.90 6.90 -6.99
CA CYS A 110 33.53 5.60 -6.68
C CYS A 110 35.05 5.55 -6.82
N GLY A 111 35.72 6.68 -7.07
CA GLY A 111 37.16 6.88 -6.81
C GLY A 111 38.10 5.72 -7.19
N GLY A 112 37.99 5.17 -8.40
CA GLY A 112 38.87 4.09 -8.88
C GLY A 112 38.52 2.67 -8.41
N LEU A 113 37.33 2.45 -7.82
CA LEU A 113 36.84 1.12 -7.48
C LEU A 113 36.22 0.44 -8.72
N SER A 114 36.95 -0.50 -9.32
CA SER A 114 36.49 -1.31 -10.46
C SER A 114 35.63 -2.52 -10.06
N GLY A 115 34.91 -2.44 -8.95
CA GLY A 115 34.04 -3.54 -8.49
C GLY A 115 32.72 -3.62 -9.27
N PRO A 116 31.84 -4.58 -8.94
CA PRO A 116 30.52 -4.68 -9.56
C PRO A 116 29.68 -3.45 -9.21
N MET A 117 29.35 -2.65 -10.22
CA MET A 117 28.55 -1.44 -10.07
C MET A 117 27.16 -1.61 -10.68
N ALA A 118 26.14 -1.20 -9.94
CA ALA A 118 24.77 -1.09 -10.41
C ALA A 118 24.18 0.25 -9.96
N VAL A 119 23.53 0.96 -10.88
CA VAL A 119 22.84 2.23 -10.61
C VAL A 119 21.35 1.96 -10.53
N ILE A 120 20.77 2.20 -9.36
CA ILE A 120 19.38 1.85 -9.08
C ILE A 120 18.57 3.14 -8.94
N VAL A 121 17.58 3.31 -9.82
CA VAL A 121 16.58 4.38 -9.73
C VAL A 121 15.33 3.78 -9.09
N SER A 122 15.13 4.12 -7.82
CA SER A 122 13.91 3.73 -7.09
C SER A 122 12.81 4.76 -7.32
N GLU A 123 11.66 4.33 -7.80
CA GLU A 123 10.46 5.16 -7.79
C GLU A 123 9.96 5.40 -6.37
N GLU A 124 9.36 6.57 -6.19
CA GLU A 124 8.65 6.88 -4.96
C GLU A 124 7.42 5.98 -4.83
N THR A 125 7.21 5.48 -3.61
CA THR A 125 6.00 4.74 -3.27
C THR A 125 5.08 5.67 -2.48
N PRO A 126 3.76 5.65 -2.72
CA PRO A 126 2.83 6.49 -1.96
C PRO A 126 2.98 6.22 -0.46
N GLN A 127 3.39 7.24 0.30
CA GLN A 127 3.53 7.15 1.75
C GLN A 127 2.29 7.70 2.46
N GLY A 128 2.05 7.24 3.70
CA GLY A 128 0.94 7.69 4.53
C GLY A 128 -0.34 6.84 4.41
N PHE A 129 -1.42 7.31 5.05
CA PHE A 129 -2.68 6.57 5.19
C PHE A 129 -3.29 6.16 3.85
N LEU A 130 -3.19 7.00 2.81
CA LEU A 130 -3.70 6.69 1.47
C LEU A 130 -2.90 5.55 0.82
N GLY A 131 -1.57 5.55 0.95
CA GLY A 131 -0.74 4.46 0.45
C GLY A 131 -0.97 3.15 1.19
N GLU A 132 -1.16 3.22 2.51
CA GLU A 132 -1.48 2.05 3.33
C GLU A 132 -2.86 1.47 3.04
N THR A 133 -3.88 2.31 2.93
CA THR A 133 -5.23 1.87 2.60
C THR A 133 -5.31 1.33 1.18
N LEU A 134 -4.69 1.97 0.19
CA LEU A 134 -4.67 1.46 -1.19
C LEU A 134 -3.82 0.18 -1.35
N SER A 135 -2.76 0.03 -0.57
CA SER A 135 -1.94 -1.20 -0.59
C SER A 135 -2.67 -2.41 0.02
N LYS A 136 -3.60 -2.17 0.96
CA LYS A 136 -4.34 -3.23 1.67
C LYS A 136 -5.76 -3.44 1.14
N PHE A 137 -6.42 -2.38 0.70
CA PHE A 137 -7.76 -2.37 0.14
C PHE A 137 -7.69 -1.93 -1.33
N SER A 138 -8.17 -2.81 -2.21
CA SER A 138 -8.35 -2.48 -3.61
C SER A 138 -9.31 -1.30 -3.75
N ILE A 139 -9.13 -0.48 -4.80
CA ILE A 139 -10.04 0.62 -5.15
C ILE A 139 -11.50 0.15 -5.28
N TRP A 140 -11.69 -1.10 -5.69
CA TRP A 140 -12.98 -1.79 -5.72
C TRP A 140 -13.61 -1.93 -4.33
N GLY A 141 -12.81 -2.29 -3.33
CA GLY A 141 -13.26 -2.41 -1.95
C GLY A 141 -13.73 -1.06 -1.41
N LEU A 142 -12.93 -0.01 -1.64
CA LEU A 142 -13.26 1.35 -1.23
C LEU A 142 -14.57 1.83 -1.87
N TYR A 143 -14.74 1.59 -3.18
CA TYR A 143 -15.97 1.91 -3.90
C TYR A 143 -17.20 1.21 -3.31
N ILE A 144 -17.12 -0.12 -3.10
CA ILE A 144 -18.24 -0.89 -2.54
C ILE A 144 -18.59 -0.38 -1.15
N THR A 145 -17.62 -0.14 -0.27
CA THR A 145 -17.88 0.40 1.07
C THR A 145 -18.54 1.76 1.04
N PHE A 146 -18.08 2.66 0.17
CA PHE A 146 -18.67 3.99 0.04
C PHE A 146 -20.11 3.92 -0.46
N VAL A 147 -20.38 3.15 -1.52
CA VAL A 147 -21.72 2.99 -2.09
C VAL A 147 -22.68 2.36 -1.08
N LEU A 148 -22.24 1.33 -0.34
CA LEU A 148 -23.06 0.72 0.71
C LEU A 148 -23.36 1.69 1.86
N ALA A 149 -22.38 2.49 2.26
CA ALA A 149 -22.56 3.50 3.31
C ALA A 149 -23.59 4.56 2.89
N VAL A 150 -23.46 5.11 1.68
CA VAL A 150 -24.42 6.07 1.12
C VAL A 150 -25.81 5.45 0.96
N GLY A 151 -25.89 4.23 0.43
CA GLY A 151 -27.16 3.52 0.28
C GLY A 151 -27.86 3.26 1.62
N ARG A 152 -27.10 2.90 2.65
CA ARG A 152 -27.63 2.73 4.02
C ARG A 152 -28.09 4.06 4.63
N PHE A 153 -27.35 5.15 4.38
CA PHE A 153 -27.73 6.48 4.83
C PHE A 153 -29.06 6.94 4.20
N ILE A 154 -29.20 6.80 2.89
CA ILE A 154 -30.46 7.11 2.18
C ILE A 154 -31.60 6.25 2.73
N ARG A 155 -31.36 4.94 2.93
CA ARG A 155 -32.37 4.04 3.50
C ARG A 155 -32.82 4.49 4.88
N LEU A 156 -31.91 4.95 5.75
CA LEU A 156 -32.24 5.42 7.10
C LEU A 156 -33.22 6.62 7.08
N GLN A 157 -33.02 7.57 6.18
CA GLN A 157 -33.91 8.73 6.04
C GLN A 157 -35.33 8.33 5.60
N CYS A 158 -35.46 7.29 4.79
CA CYS A 158 -36.76 6.84 4.29
C CYS A 158 -37.43 5.75 5.17
N SER A 159 -36.66 4.95 5.91
CA SER A 159 -37.21 3.77 6.60
C SER A 159 -38.00 4.09 7.86
N ASP A 160 -37.77 5.24 8.48
CA ASP A 160 -38.36 5.59 9.78
C ASP A 160 -39.52 6.59 9.72
N LEU A 161 -39.95 6.95 8.50
CA LEU A 161 -41.07 7.87 8.28
C LEU A 161 -42.34 7.39 8.99
N ARG A 162 -42.69 6.09 8.88
CA ARG A 162 -43.95 5.57 9.45
C ARG A 162 -44.02 5.62 10.97
N MET A 163 -42.87 5.46 11.64
CA MET A 163 -42.81 5.48 13.11
C MET A 163 -42.92 6.90 13.65
N ARG A 164 -42.59 7.90 12.83
CA ARG A 164 -42.69 9.33 13.14
C ARG A 164 -44.06 9.93 12.88
N ILE A 165 -44.87 9.35 11.99
CA ILE A 165 -46.21 9.85 11.62
C ILE A 165 -47.05 10.27 12.84
N PRO A 166 -47.18 9.48 13.92
CA PRO A 166 -48.03 9.84 15.06
C PRO A 166 -47.57 11.08 15.84
N TYR A 167 -46.32 11.50 15.67
CA TYR A 167 -45.72 12.61 16.41
C TYR A 167 -45.43 13.83 15.52
N GLU A 168 -45.29 13.64 14.20
CA GLU A 168 -45.04 14.73 13.24
C GLU A 168 -46.31 15.26 12.58
N ASN A 169 -47.35 14.42 12.38
CA ASN A 169 -48.59 14.81 11.70
C ASN A 169 -49.75 14.99 12.68
N LEU A 170 -49.65 15.99 13.56
CA LEU A 170 -50.69 16.35 14.53
C LEU A 170 -51.51 17.54 14.01
N PRO A 171 -52.85 17.60 14.24
CA PRO A 171 -53.70 18.66 13.70
C PRO A 171 -53.41 20.04 14.28
N LEU A 172 -53.26 20.12 15.60
CA LEU A 172 -53.01 21.36 16.36
C LEU A 172 -52.22 21.04 17.64
N CYS A 173 -51.20 21.83 17.96
CA CYS A 173 -50.30 21.54 19.09
C CYS A 173 -50.40 22.54 20.25
N ASP A 174 -51.33 23.50 20.20
CA ASP A 174 -51.38 24.64 21.12
C ASP A 174 -51.54 24.22 22.59
N ARG A 175 -52.37 23.21 22.88
CA ARG A 175 -52.55 22.68 24.24
C ARG A 175 -51.28 22.01 24.78
N LEU A 176 -50.53 21.32 23.92
CA LEU A 176 -49.24 20.72 24.30
C LEU A 176 -48.15 21.79 24.51
N ILE A 177 -48.15 22.84 23.67
CA ILE A 177 -47.24 23.97 23.81
C ILE A 177 -47.51 24.70 25.14
N ALA A 178 -48.78 24.94 25.49
CA ALA A 178 -49.15 25.56 26.76
C ALA A 178 -48.64 24.75 27.98
N ILE A 179 -48.75 23.43 27.96
CA ILE A 179 -48.17 22.58 29.02
C ILE A 179 -46.65 22.74 29.11
N CYS A 180 -45.96 22.82 27.96
CA CYS A 180 -44.51 23.06 27.94
C CYS A 180 -44.13 24.46 28.46
N GLU A 181 -44.95 25.48 28.17
CA GLU A 181 -44.78 26.84 28.68
C GLU A 181 -45.03 26.91 30.19
N ASP A 182 -46.06 26.22 30.71
CA ASP A 182 -46.34 26.13 32.14
C ASP A 182 -45.22 25.41 32.90
N ILE A 183 -44.64 24.34 32.32
CA ILE A 183 -43.44 23.68 32.87
C ILE A 183 -42.27 24.66 32.94
N TYR A 184 -42.07 25.44 31.87
CA TYR A 184 -41.01 26.44 31.81
C TYR A 184 -41.20 27.55 32.85
N ALA A 185 -42.44 28.03 33.03
CA ALA A 185 -42.79 29.04 34.03
C ALA A 185 -42.59 28.52 35.46
N ALA A 186 -43.12 27.34 35.79
CA ALA A 186 -42.94 26.71 37.12
C ALA A 186 -41.46 26.51 37.47
N ARG A 187 -40.64 26.14 36.48
CA ARG A 187 -39.18 26.05 36.65
C ARG A 187 -38.52 27.41 36.91
N ALA A 188 -38.96 28.46 36.21
CA ALA A 188 -38.45 29.82 36.40
C ALA A 188 -38.80 30.41 37.77
N GLU A 189 -39.96 30.04 38.32
CA GLU A 189 -40.43 30.46 39.65
C GLU A 189 -39.89 29.58 40.79
N GLY A 190 -39.32 28.42 40.47
CA GLY A 190 -38.77 27.47 41.43
C GLY A 190 -39.83 26.57 42.09
N GLU A 191 -41.04 26.48 41.53
CA GLU A 191 -42.13 25.64 42.01
C GLU A 191 -42.00 24.18 41.52
N LEU A 192 -41.00 23.48 42.05
CA LEU A 192 -40.63 22.12 41.61
C LEU A 192 -41.77 21.08 41.70
N GLY A 193 -42.70 21.23 42.65
CA GLY A 193 -43.84 20.32 42.78
C GLY A 193 -44.85 20.44 41.64
N VAL A 194 -45.08 21.66 41.16
CA VAL A 194 -45.96 21.93 40.00
C VAL A 194 -45.27 21.46 38.72
N GLU A 195 -43.97 21.71 38.59
CA GLU A 195 -43.15 21.22 37.48
C GLU A 195 -43.22 19.69 37.35
N GLU A 196 -43.07 18.96 38.45
CA GLU A 196 -43.12 17.48 38.45
C GLU A 196 -44.49 16.96 37.98
N ILE A 197 -45.58 17.56 38.45
CA ILE A 197 -46.95 17.16 38.06
C ILE A 197 -47.18 17.39 36.57
N LEU A 198 -46.78 18.55 36.05
CA LEU A 198 -46.90 18.89 34.62
C LEU A 198 -46.02 17.99 33.75
N TYR A 199 -44.79 17.68 34.18
CA TYR A 199 -43.89 16.76 33.49
C TYR A 199 -44.51 15.36 33.35
N TRP A 200 -45.02 14.79 34.44
CA TRP A 200 -45.68 13.47 34.40
C TRP A 200 -46.93 13.47 33.54
N THR A 201 -47.64 14.60 33.49
CA THR A 201 -48.80 14.79 32.61
C THR A 201 -48.37 14.73 31.14
N LEU A 202 -47.30 15.44 30.76
CA LEU A 202 -46.73 15.39 29.41
C LEU A 202 -46.29 13.97 29.02
N VAL A 203 -45.58 13.26 29.91
CA VAL A 203 -45.15 11.88 29.68
C VAL A 203 -46.33 10.93 29.46
N LYS A 204 -47.42 11.09 30.25
CA LYS A 204 -48.63 10.27 30.08
C LYS A 204 -49.29 10.50 28.72
N ILE A 205 -49.31 11.75 28.24
CA ILE A 205 -49.86 12.09 26.93
C ILE A 205 -49.03 11.42 25.81
N TYR A 206 -47.70 11.56 25.82
CA TYR A 206 -46.83 10.94 24.81
C TYR A 206 -46.81 9.40 24.87
N ARG A 207 -47.19 8.79 26.00
CA ARG A 207 -47.26 7.32 26.15
C ARG A 207 -48.56 6.72 25.61
N SER A 208 -49.61 7.52 25.41
CA SER A 208 -50.92 7.06 24.94
C SER A 208 -51.32 7.78 23.64
N PRO A 209 -51.33 7.08 22.48
CA PRO A 209 -51.70 7.70 21.19
C PRO A 209 -53.09 8.32 21.19
N HIS A 210 -54.02 7.73 21.95
CA HIS A 210 -55.38 8.25 22.09
C HIS A 210 -55.40 9.59 22.84
N MET A 211 -54.65 9.71 23.94
CA MET A 211 -54.52 10.97 24.68
C MET A 211 -53.82 12.02 23.85
N LEU A 212 -52.78 11.63 23.10
CA LEU A 212 -52.05 12.55 22.21
C LEU A 212 -52.98 13.15 21.15
N LEU A 213 -53.83 12.33 20.52
CA LEU A 213 -54.81 12.80 19.55
C LEU A 213 -55.88 13.69 20.17
N GLU A 214 -56.38 13.37 21.37
CA GLU A 214 -57.37 14.18 22.07
C GLU A 214 -56.82 15.57 22.44
N TYR A 215 -55.56 15.63 22.88
CA TYR A 215 -54.88 16.89 23.20
C TYR A 215 -54.46 17.70 21.97
N THR A 216 -54.48 17.10 20.78
CA THR A 216 -54.12 17.75 19.51
C THR A 216 -55.29 17.93 18.55
N ASN A 217 -56.50 17.60 19.00
CA ASN A 217 -57.73 17.73 18.23
C ASN A 217 -58.21 19.19 18.13
N THR A 218 -58.94 19.50 17.07
CA THR A 218 -59.44 20.84 16.73
C THR A 218 -60.84 21.10 17.28
N ASP A 219 -61.10 20.78 18.54
CA ASP A 219 -62.35 21.19 19.20
C ASP A 219 -62.41 22.71 19.38
#